data_AF-A0A3N0HY86-F1
#
_entry.id   AF-A0A3N0HY86-F1
#
_cell.length_a   1.000
_cell.length_b   1.000
_cell.length_c   1.000
_cell.angle_alpha   90.00
_cell.angle_beta   90.00
_cell.angle_gamma   90.00
#
_symmetry.space_group_name_H-M   'P 1'
#
loop_
_entity.id
_entity.type
_entity.pdbx_description
1 polymer ?
#
loop_
_entity_poly.entity_id
_entity_poly.type
_entity_poly.pdbx_seq_one_letter_code
_entity_poly.pdbx_strand_id
1 'polypeptide(L)'
;MFYEIEGIGTIPPMSFEDDQLVTERKTYPYDQIKDLYITNSAAFSPYAILKVKYDGGVDSVPFNRHRLKVVKHAIKEWRLLQTNKEKKQPTDLDPYQQIKELKELLDMDAITQEEYDKKKKELLDL
;
A
#
# COMPACT_ATOMS: atom_id res chain seq x y z
N MET A 1 -6.15 8.07 4.75
CA MET A 1 -6.03 7.99 3.28
C MET A 1 -7.42 8.11 2.69
N PHE A 2 -7.66 8.99 1.71
CA PHE A 2 -8.96 9.08 1.04
C PHE A 2 -8.80 9.22 -0.48
N TYR A 3 -9.38 8.30 -1.25
CA TYR A 3 -9.46 8.35 -2.72
C TYR A 3 -10.82 7.94 -3.22
N GLU A 4 -11.49 8.83 -3.95
CA GLU A 4 -12.74 8.51 -4.64
C GLU A 4 -12.47 8.14 -6.11
N ILE A 5 -12.93 6.96 -6.49
CA ILE A 5 -12.85 6.43 -7.84
C ILE A 5 -14.25 6.46 -8.44
N GLU A 6 -14.53 7.50 -9.21
CA GLU A 6 -15.76 7.63 -9.97
C GLU A 6 -16.01 6.41 -10.86
N GLY A 7 -17.27 5.97 -10.89
CA GLY A 7 -17.75 4.94 -11.80
C GLY A 7 -17.76 5.39 -13.26
N ILE A 8 -18.05 4.47 -14.17
CA ILE A 8 -18.25 4.77 -15.59
C ILE A 8 -19.23 3.78 -16.22
N GLY A 9 -20.30 4.29 -16.84
CA GLY A 9 -21.35 3.44 -17.42
C GLY A 9 -22.00 2.55 -16.36
N THR A 10 -21.84 1.23 -16.50
CA THR A 10 -22.35 0.23 -15.54
C THR A 10 -21.39 -0.09 -14.39
N ILE A 11 -20.21 0.54 -14.37
CA ILE A 11 -19.20 0.29 -13.35
C ILE A 11 -19.49 1.22 -12.18
N PRO A 12 -19.75 0.66 -10.99
CA PRO A 12 -20.05 1.46 -9.82
C PRO A 12 -18.82 2.22 -9.33
N PRO A 13 -19.01 3.33 -8.59
CA PRO A 13 -17.92 3.99 -7.91
C PRO A 13 -17.35 3.10 -6.80
N MET A 14 -16.11 3.39 -6.42
CA MET A 14 -15.46 2.81 -5.25
C MET A 14 -14.62 3.87 -4.56
N SER A 15 -14.41 3.73 -3.25
CA SER A 15 -13.56 4.63 -2.49
C SER A 15 -12.58 3.86 -1.63
N PHE A 16 -11.36 4.39 -1.55
CA PHE A 16 -10.42 4.03 -0.52
C PHE A 16 -10.59 5.04 0.61
N GLU A 17 -11.08 4.59 1.75
CA GLU A 17 -11.23 5.42 2.95
C GLU A 17 -10.05 5.20 3.90
N ASP A 18 -10.12 5.79 5.09
CA ASP A 18 -9.00 5.79 6.03
C ASP A 18 -8.62 4.39 6.51
N ASP A 19 -9.61 3.51 6.69
CA ASP A 19 -9.48 2.19 7.29
C ASP A 19 -10.10 1.05 6.46
N GLN A 20 -10.79 1.38 5.36
CA GLN A 20 -11.53 0.42 4.54
C GLN A 20 -11.59 0.79 3.06
N LEU A 21 -11.72 -0.22 2.21
CA LEU A 21 -12.10 -0.08 0.82
C LEU A 21 -13.62 -0.25 0.69
N VAL A 22 -14.32 0.77 0.23
CA VAL A 22 -15.77 0.73 0.01
C VAL A 22 -16.04 0.52 -1.47
N THR A 23 -16.87 -0.47 -1.76
CA THR A 23 -17.42 -0.72 -3.09
C THR A 23 -18.94 -0.83 -2.97
N GLU A 24 -19.68 -0.63 -4.07
CA GLU A 24 -21.16 -0.75 -4.03
C GLU A 24 -21.65 -2.08 -3.46
N ARG A 25 -20.92 -3.17 -3.70
CA ARG A 25 -21.35 -4.52 -3.30
C ARG A 25 -20.91 -4.89 -1.90
N LYS A 26 -19.80 -4.34 -1.43
CA LYS A 26 -19.11 -4.80 -0.23
C LYS A 26 -18.09 -3.80 0.25
N THR A 27 -17.92 -3.76 1.57
CA THR A 27 -16.85 -3.02 2.23
C THR A 27 -15.79 -3.99 2.72
N TYR A 28 -14.52 -3.60 2.54
CA TYR A 28 -13.36 -4.40 2.92
C TYR A 28 -12.52 -3.60 3.92
N PRO A 29 -12.61 -3.90 5.22
CA PRO A 29 -11.71 -3.34 6.21
C PRO A 29 -10.26 -3.69 5.83
N TYR A 30 -9.35 -2.71 5.82
CA TYR A 30 -7.96 -2.91 5.42
C TYR A 30 -7.23 -3.96 6.25
N ASP A 31 -7.64 -4.14 7.51
CA ASP A 31 -7.11 -5.16 8.42
C ASP A 31 -7.38 -6.60 7.93
N GLN A 32 -8.45 -6.78 7.15
CA GLN A 32 -8.83 -8.08 6.56
C GLN A 32 -8.25 -8.30 5.16
N ILE A 33 -7.66 -7.26 4.56
CA ILE A 33 -7.10 -7.34 3.22
C ILE A 33 -5.66 -7.84 3.30
N LYS A 34 -5.41 -9.00 2.70
CA LYS A 34 -4.09 -9.60 2.60
C LYS A 34 -3.28 -9.03 1.44
N ASP A 35 -3.93 -8.73 0.32
CA ASP A 35 -3.24 -8.14 -0.83
C ASP A 35 -4.22 -7.38 -1.75
N LEU A 36 -3.69 -6.34 -2.40
CA LEU A 36 -4.39 -5.54 -3.40
C LEU A 36 -3.52 -5.44 -4.66
N TYR A 37 -4.04 -5.90 -5.78
CA TYR A 37 -3.34 -5.82 -7.06
C TYR A 37 -4.28 -5.61 -8.22
N ILE A 38 -3.79 -4.98 -9.28
CA ILE A 38 -4.58 -4.65 -10.46
C ILE A 38 -4.29 -5.67 -11.54
N THR A 39 -5.34 -6.31 -12.05
CA THR A 39 -5.26 -7.13 -13.27
C THR A 39 -5.84 -6.35 -14.43
N ASN A 40 -5.09 -6.29 -15.53
CA ASN A 40 -5.55 -5.63 -16.75
C ASN A 40 -6.42 -6.62 -17.55
N SER A 41 -7.75 -6.47 -17.51
CA SER A 41 -8.63 -7.32 -18.30
C SER A 41 -8.73 -6.77 -19.73
N ALA A 42 -8.17 -7.53 -20.68
CA ALA A 42 -8.17 -7.30 -22.13
C ALA A 42 -7.52 -5.98 -22.61
N ALA A 43 -6.79 -6.05 -23.72
CA ALA A 43 -6.43 -4.86 -24.47
C ALA A 43 -7.71 -4.10 -24.86
N PHE A 44 -7.72 -2.77 -24.73
CA PHE A 44 -8.83 -1.88 -25.10
C PHE A 44 -10.08 -1.87 -24.20
N SER A 45 -10.07 -2.53 -23.03
CA SER A 45 -11.18 -2.37 -22.08
C SER A 45 -11.23 -0.95 -21.48
N PRO A 46 -12.41 -0.31 -21.38
CA PRO A 46 -12.58 0.96 -20.68
C PRO A 46 -12.42 0.84 -19.15
N TYR A 47 -12.29 -0.39 -18.64
CA TYR A 47 -12.13 -0.68 -17.23
C TYR A 47 -10.92 -1.55 -16.92
N ALA A 48 -10.47 -1.46 -15.69
CA ALA A 48 -9.47 -2.35 -15.10
C ALA A 48 -10.10 -3.07 -13.90
N ILE A 49 -9.47 -4.16 -13.45
CA ILE A 49 -9.98 -4.95 -12.34
C ILE A 49 -8.99 -4.84 -11.18
N LEU A 50 -9.48 -4.37 -10.03
CA LEU A 50 -8.80 -4.47 -8.76
C LEU A 50 -9.16 -5.83 -8.14
N LYS A 51 -8.13 -6.61 -7.82
CA LYS A 51 -8.27 -7.86 -7.07
C LYS A 51 -8.05 -7.56 -5.60
N VAL A 52 -9.04 -7.91 -4.79
CA VAL A 52 -9.01 -7.77 -3.33
C VAL A 52 -8.89 -9.15 -2.73
N LYS A 53 -7.71 -9.48 -2.20
CA LYS A 53 -7.44 -10.78 -1.56
C LYS A 53 -7.64 -10.65 -0.05
N TYR A 54 -8.46 -11.54 0.52
CA TYR A 54 -8.78 -11.60 1.94
C TYR A 54 -8.93 -13.08 2.36
N ASP A 55 -9.18 -13.36 3.64
CA ASP A 55 -9.32 -14.74 4.14
C ASP A 55 -10.40 -15.57 3.42
N GLY A 56 -11.49 -14.92 3.01
CA GLY A 56 -12.60 -15.57 2.32
C GLY A 56 -12.44 -15.72 0.80
N GLY A 57 -11.32 -15.30 0.22
CA GLY A 57 -11.05 -15.47 -1.21
C GLY A 57 -10.50 -14.22 -1.91
N VAL A 58 -10.81 -14.09 -3.20
CA VAL A 58 -10.37 -12.96 -4.02
C VAL A 58 -11.56 -12.35 -4.75
N ASP A 59 -11.93 -11.13 -4.34
CA ASP A 59 -13.00 -10.38 -4.99
C ASP A 59 -12.44 -9.56 -6.15
N SER A 60 -13.24 -9.41 -7.21
CA SER A 60 -12.87 -8.68 -8.42
C SER A 60 -13.72 -7.42 -8.53
N VAL A 61 -13.09 -6.27 -8.34
CA VAL A 61 -13.74 -4.96 -8.34
C VAL A 61 -13.37 -4.23 -9.63
N PRO A 62 -14.28 -4.14 -10.62
CA PRO A 62 -14.04 -3.35 -11.81
C PRO A 62 -14.03 -1.86 -11.46
N PHE A 63 -13.13 -1.10 -12.08
CA PHE A 63 -13.04 0.34 -11.91
C PHE A 63 -12.66 1.04 -13.21
N ASN A 64 -12.97 2.34 -13.29
CA ASN A 64 -12.68 3.17 -14.46
C ASN A 64 -11.17 3.21 -14.75
N ARG A 65 -10.76 2.78 -15.95
CA ARG A 65 -9.34 2.73 -16.33
C ARG A 65 -8.67 4.11 -16.29
N HIS A 66 -9.39 5.20 -16.53
CA HIS A 66 -8.83 6.55 -16.42
C HIS A 66 -8.31 6.87 -15.01
N ARG A 67 -8.86 6.20 -13.99
CA ARG A 67 -8.43 6.31 -12.60
C ARG A 67 -7.31 5.34 -12.20
N LEU A 68 -6.71 4.61 -13.16
CA LEU A 68 -5.63 3.65 -12.89
C LEU A 68 -4.48 4.25 -12.08
N LYS A 69 -4.08 5.50 -12.38
CA LYS A 69 -3.02 6.18 -11.64
C LYS A 69 -3.41 6.40 -10.17
N VAL A 70 -4.66 6.81 -9.93
CA VAL A 70 -5.21 7.05 -8.59
C VAL A 70 -5.28 5.75 -7.80
N VAL A 71 -5.81 4.68 -8.40
CA VAL A 71 -5.89 3.36 -7.74
C VAL A 71 -4.49 2.82 -7.42
N LYS A 72 -3.52 2.97 -8.33
CA LYS A 72 -2.12 2.59 -8.05
C LYS A 72 -1.54 3.38 -6.88
N HIS A 73 -1.81 4.68 -6.82
CA HIS A 73 -1.35 5.52 -5.72
C HIS A 73 -1.98 5.09 -4.39
N ALA A 74 -3.30 4.86 -4.36
CA ALA A 74 -4.02 4.36 -3.20
C ALA A 74 -3.48 3.02 -2.69
N ILE A 75 -3.22 2.05 -3.59
CA ILE A 75 -2.61 0.75 -3.20
C ILE A 75 -1.22 0.95 -2.62
N LYS A 76 -0.41 1.84 -3.21
CA LYS A 76 0.94 2.13 -2.74
C LYS A 76 0.90 2.73 -1.33
N GLU A 77 0.05 3.74 -1.10
CA GLU A 77 -0.11 4.35 0.21
C GLU A 77 -0.65 3.39 1.26
N TRP A 78 -1.66 2.59 0.91
CA TRP A 78 -2.15 1.53 1.78
C TRP A 78 -1.02 0.58 2.19
N ARG A 79 -0.19 0.13 1.24
CA ARG A 79 0.96 -0.75 1.53
C ARG A 79 1.99 -0.07 2.45
N LEU A 80 2.27 1.22 2.26
CA LEU A 80 3.13 1.99 3.15
C LEU A 80 2.55 2.09 4.57
N LEU A 81 1.23 2.27 4.69
CA LEU A 81 0.54 2.30 5.98
C LEU A 81 0.57 0.93 6.68
N GLN A 82 0.44 -0.18 5.94
CA GLN A 82 0.60 -1.53 6.49
C GLN A 82 2.03 -1.76 6.99
N THR A 83 3.04 -1.41 6.19
CA THR A 83 4.45 -1.49 6.61
C THR A 83 4.72 -0.67 7.87
N ASN A 84 4.08 0.49 8.03
CA ASN A 84 4.23 1.32 9.23
C ASN A 84 3.41 0.81 10.43
N LYS A 85 2.32 0.06 10.21
CA LYS A 85 1.54 -0.61 11.26
C LYS A 85 2.22 -1.87 11.79
N GLU A 86 2.84 -2.68 10.92
CA GLU A 86 3.64 -3.85 11.33
C GLU A 86 4.90 -3.46 12.13
N LYS A 87 5.43 -2.25 11.92
CA LYS A 87 6.54 -1.69 12.73
C LYS A 87 6.20 -1.39 14.21
N LYS A 88 4.97 -1.66 14.68
CA LYS A 88 4.57 -1.49 16.09
C LYS A 88 4.53 -2.78 16.92
N GLN A 89 5.03 -3.91 16.43
CA GLN A 89 5.27 -5.09 17.27
C GLN A 89 6.77 -5.39 17.42
N PRO A 90 7.29 -5.55 18.65
CA PRO A 90 8.71 -5.79 18.89
C PRO A 90 9.01 -7.27 18.70
N THR A 91 9.44 -7.66 17.51
CA THR A 91 10.10 -8.96 17.34
C THR A 91 11.06 -8.86 16.16
N ASP A 92 12.35 -8.97 16.47
CA ASP A 92 13.47 -9.15 15.54
C ASP A 92 13.49 -8.22 14.32
N LEU A 93 13.92 -6.98 14.55
CA LEU A 93 14.18 -6.03 13.47
C LEU A 93 15.40 -6.49 12.65
N ASP A 94 15.12 -7.06 11.48
CA ASP A 94 16.08 -7.26 10.40
C ASP A 94 17.02 -6.03 10.31
N PRO A 95 18.35 -6.20 10.44
CA PRO A 95 19.29 -5.08 10.49
C PRO A 95 19.22 -4.19 9.24
N TYR A 96 18.80 -4.78 8.11
CA TYR A 96 18.55 -4.06 6.86
C TYR A 96 17.40 -3.04 6.94
N GLN A 97 16.40 -3.30 7.78
CA GLN A 97 15.24 -2.43 7.93
C GLN A 97 15.59 -1.19 8.77
N GLN A 98 16.38 -1.39 9.84
CA GLN A 98 16.93 -0.31 10.66
C GLN A 98 17.90 0.58 9.86
N ILE A 99 18.72 -0.02 8.98
CA ILE A 99 19.61 0.74 8.08
C ILE A 99 18.79 1.59 7.10
N LYS A 100 17.67 1.08 6.59
CA LYS A 100 16.79 1.84 5.71
C LYS A 100 16.21 3.07 6.41
N GLU A 101 15.77 2.92 7.66
CA GLU A 101 15.26 4.04 8.47
C GLU A 101 16.33 5.07 8.79
N LEU A 102 17.54 4.63 9.15
CA LEU A 102 18.67 5.52 9.33
C LEU A 102 19.00 6.28 8.04
N LYS A 103 18.84 5.65 6.88
CA LYS A 103 19.11 6.29 5.59
C LYS A 103 18.07 7.36 5.27
N GLU A 104 16.81 7.12 5.59
CA GLU A 104 15.75 8.13 5.44
C GLU A 104 15.99 9.33 6.38
N LEU A 105 16.44 9.10 7.62
CA LEU A 105 16.82 10.18 8.53
C LEU A 105 18.02 10.99 8.03
N LEU A 106 19.01 10.32 7.42
CA LEU A 106 20.17 10.96 6.81
C LEU A 106 19.78 11.82 5.59
N ASP A 107 18.87 11.31 4.74
CA ASP A 107 18.37 12.04 3.56
C ASP A 107 17.56 13.29 3.94
N MET A 108 16.94 13.26 5.13
CA MET A 108 16.24 14.40 5.73
C MET A 108 17.16 15.37 6.50
N ASP A 109 18.48 15.16 6.48
CA ASP A 109 19.47 15.93 7.25
C ASP A 109 19.20 15.91 8.78
N ALA A 110 18.43 14.91 9.24
CA ALA A 110 18.06 14.76 10.66
C ALA A 110 19.16 14.07 11.49
N ILE A 111 20.05 13.33 10.81
CA ILE A 111 21.28 12.75 11.39
C ILE A 111 22.45 13.02 10.44
N THR A 112 23.66 13.01 10.98
CA THR A 112 24.87 13.18 10.18
C THR A 112 25.36 11.89 9.54
N GLN A 113 26.19 11.99 8.49
CA GLN A 113 26.82 10.85 7.82
C GLN A 113 27.63 9.96 8.80
N GLU A 114 28.29 10.57 9.79
CA GLU A 114 29.05 9.86 10.82
C GLU A 114 28.13 9.05 11.77
N GLU A 115 27.00 9.62 12.19
CA GLU A 115 26.03 8.91 13.03
C GLU A 115 25.35 7.75 12.31
N TYR A 116 25.07 7.93 11.01
CA TYR A 116 24.57 6.88 10.15
C TYR A 116 25.55 5.70 10.05
N ASP A 117 26.83 5.97 9.76
CA ASP A 117 27.83 4.91 9.57
C ASP A 117 28.11 4.14 10.88
N LYS A 118 28.15 4.84 12.02
CA LYS A 118 28.32 4.22 13.34
C LYS A 118 27.17 3.27 13.67
N LYS A 119 25.92 3.73 13.55
CA LYS A 119 24.75 2.88 13.84
C LYS A 119 24.60 1.74 12.83
N LYS A 120 24.95 1.96 11.56
CA LYS A 120 24.96 0.90 10.54
C LYS A 120 25.95 -0.22 10.88
N LYS A 121 27.13 0.09 11.40
CA LYS A 121 28.13 -0.92 11.83
C LYS A 121 27.66 -1.68 13.06
N GLU A 122 27.12 -0.99 14.07
CA GLU A 122 26.52 -1.64 15.25
C GLU A 122 25.39 -2.60 14.88
N LEU A 123 24.61 -2.28 13.85
CA LEU A 123 23.52 -3.12 13.36
C LEU A 123 23.97 -4.32 12.51
N LEU A 124 25.14 -4.25 11.87
CA LEU A 124 25.68 -5.32 11.02
C LEU A 124 26.74 -6.17 11.71
N ASP A 125 27.06 -5.89 12.98
CA ASP A 125 28.11 -6.55 13.76
C ASP A 125 29.45 -6.67 12.98
N LEU A 126 29.87 -5.55 12.35
CA LEU A 126 31.06 -5.44 11.49
C LEU A 126 32.18 -4.61 12.13
#